data_AF-A0A7C6N1T1-F1
#
_entry.id   AF-A0A7C6N1T1-F1
#
_cell.length_a   1.000
_cell.length_b   1.000
_cell.length_c   1.000
_cell.angle_alpha   90.00
_cell.angle_beta   90.00
_cell.angle_gamma   90.00
#
_symmetry.space_group_name_H-M   'P 1'
#
loop_
_entity.id
_entity.type
_entity.pdbx_description
1 polymer ?
#
loop_
_entity_poly.entity_id
_entity_poly.type
_entity_poly.pdbx_seq_one_letter_code
_entity_poly.pdbx_strand_id
1 'polypeptide(L)'
;MKPLLESKKILILIILALVVVGSIITAVSITGRKSKEREARLTLGEKYLTELDYEKAIATFKGIIEVEPKNKEAYFGLARAYEGINNYDYAEASYKKIIDIDELETEAYSELAELYIRLEKLDEAERLLKEAAKLTNDNELKELYLLTQPSKPAFSVKPGVYNERQAIELVANREDERIYYTLDGSQPDEYSNVYTEPIILRNGITQIKAYTKNSRGYSSEVVTAEYNMDIELEEVVFLDDYIRDMVCEELGLSYYNTIYNEDVERITSLTLVGNNLINSYYQESVYFSEDTYSINDYQYQNSGYLSTLADLEKFIFLKQLNIAFQEDLDLTGLDKCKRLEELSLINNGITDIRPIGRLKSLKKLCIAWNDIRDISALSGLESLTSLGIWGNRISDISVVADMTKLEYLDFSDNDVEDISPIKNLSELNSLWMYDNWVRDITPLKNLKNLKTLMLRNNPISDIKILEDIFPRLNRLDVSPYETGGVFN
;
A
#
# COMPACT_ATOMS: atom_id res chain seq x y z
N MET A 1 -31.44 -45.48 74.11
CA MET A 1 -30.85 -45.76 72.76
C MET A 1 -30.50 -47.25 72.54
N LYS A 2 -31.18 -48.20 73.20
CA LYS A 2 -30.89 -49.64 73.09
C LYS A 2 -31.98 -50.56 72.46
N PRO A 3 -33.03 -50.08 71.74
CA PRO A 3 -33.89 -50.99 70.97
C PRO A 3 -33.85 -50.80 69.43
N LEU A 4 -33.07 -49.87 68.88
CA LEU A 4 -33.04 -49.64 67.42
C LEU A 4 -32.10 -50.59 66.64
N LEU A 5 -31.16 -51.28 67.30
CA LEU A 5 -30.20 -52.18 66.66
C LEU A 5 -30.59 -53.68 66.66
N GLU A 6 -31.67 -54.10 67.33
CA GLU A 6 -32.08 -55.51 67.35
C GLU A 6 -32.95 -55.92 66.15
N SER A 7 -33.48 -54.95 65.40
CA SER A 7 -34.17 -55.23 64.14
C SER A 7 -33.16 -55.46 63.04
N LYS A 8 -32.94 -56.73 62.67
CA LYS A 8 -32.14 -57.13 61.49
C LYS A 8 -32.48 -56.32 60.24
N LYS A 9 -33.74 -55.91 60.07
CA LYS A 9 -34.19 -55.07 58.94
C LYS A 9 -33.63 -53.64 58.98
N ILE A 10 -33.59 -53.00 60.16
CA ILE A 10 -33.06 -51.63 60.32
C ILE A 10 -31.54 -51.62 60.14
N LEU A 11 -30.85 -52.62 60.68
CA LEU A 11 -29.40 -52.77 60.50
C LEU A 11 -29.01 -52.97 59.03
N ILE A 12 -29.77 -53.79 58.28
CA ILE A 12 -29.57 -54.00 56.84
C ILE A 12 -29.81 -52.69 56.06
N LEU A 13 -30.83 -51.91 56.40
CA LEU A 13 -31.11 -50.62 55.77
C LEU A 13 -29.99 -49.59 56.01
N ILE A 14 -29.43 -49.54 57.22
CA ILE A 14 -28.29 -48.66 57.54
C ILE A 14 -27.03 -49.07 56.77
N ILE A 15 -26.75 -50.38 56.68
CA ILE A 15 -25.60 -50.89 55.91
C ILE A 15 -25.78 -50.58 54.42
N LEU A 16 -26.97 -50.78 53.86
CA LEU A 16 -27.29 -50.41 52.46
C LEU A 16 -27.11 -48.91 52.22
N ALA A 17 -27.59 -48.06 53.12
CA ALA A 17 -27.42 -46.61 53.01
C ALA A 17 -25.94 -46.20 53.06
N LEU A 18 -25.12 -46.80 53.94
CA LEU A 18 -23.68 -46.54 54.01
C LEU A 18 -22.93 -47.02 52.76
N VAL A 19 -23.33 -48.16 52.18
CA VAL A 19 -22.75 -48.66 50.92
C VAL A 19 -23.11 -47.73 49.76
N VAL A 20 -24.36 -47.24 49.69
CA VAL A 20 -24.80 -46.28 48.66
C VAL A 20 -24.08 -44.94 48.81
N VAL A 21 -23.97 -44.40 50.03
CA VAL A 21 -23.22 -43.16 50.29
C VAL A 21 -21.73 -43.34 49.98
N GLY A 22 -21.12 -44.46 50.36
CA GLY A 22 -19.73 -44.77 50.03
C GLY A 22 -19.48 -44.92 48.52
N SER A 23 -20.42 -45.50 47.78
CA SER A 23 -20.34 -45.63 46.32
C SER A 23 -20.56 -44.29 45.60
N ILE A 24 -21.41 -43.41 46.14
CA ILE A 24 -21.56 -42.03 45.64
C ILE A 24 -20.29 -41.21 45.90
N ILE A 25 -19.70 -41.28 47.10
CA ILE A 25 -18.47 -40.54 47.44
C ILE A 25 -17.28 -41.01 46.60
N THR A 26 -17.14 -42.32 46.40
CA THR A 26 -16.10 -42.89 45.52
C THR A 26 -16.34 -42.53 44.05
N ALA A 27 -17.58 -42.56 43.56
CA ALA A 27 -17.92 -42.07 42.23
C ALA A 27 -17.55 -40.60 42.04
N VAL A 28 -17.95 -39.72 42.98
CA VAL A 28 -17.66 -38.27 42.95
C VAL A 28 -16.15 -37.98 42.98
N SER A 29 -15.39 -38.68 43.82
CA SER A 29 -13.94 -38.51 43.91
C SER A 29 -13.19 -39.04 42.69
N ILE A 30 -13.65 -40.13 42.07
CA ILE A 30 -13.12 -40.64 40.80
C ILE A 30 -13.41 -39.66 39.66
N THR A 31 -14.63 -39.13 39.57
CA THR A 31 -14.98 -38.10 38.57
C THR A 31 -14.17 -36.82 38.75
N GLY A 32 -13.95 -36.37 39.99
CA GLY A 32 -13.13 -35.20 40.28
C GLY A 32 -11.66 -35.39 39.90
N ARG A 33 -11.10 -36.59 40.12
CA ARG A 33 -9.72 -36.92 39.71
C ARG A 33 -9.57 -36.98 38.20
N LYS A 34 -10.51 -37.59 37.49
CA LYS A 34 -10.53 -37.64 36.01
C LYS A 34 -10.64 -36.24 35.40
N SER A 35 -11.45 -35.35 36.00
CA SER A 35 -11.58 -33.96 35.53
C SER A 35 -10.26 -33.18 35.62
N LYS A 36 -9.51 -33.31 36.73
CA LYS A 36 -8.20 -32.65 36.88
C LYS A 36 -7.15 -33.23 35.94
N GLU A 37 -7.17 -34.52 35.71
CA GLU A 37 -6.24 -35.19 34.79
C GLU A 37 -6.50 -34.77 33.34
N ARG A 38 -7.78 -34.59 32.94
CA ARG A 38 -8.17 -34.03 31.64
C ARG A 38 -7.62 -32.62 31.43
N GLU A 39 -7.89 -31.72 32.38
CA GLU A 39 -7.47 -30.31 32.31
C GLU A 39 -5.94 -30.16 32.25
N ALA A 40 -5.21 -31.02 32.96
CA ALA A 40 -3.76 -31.08 32.88
C ALA A 40 -3.25 -31.51 31.49
N ARG A 41 -3.94 -32.43 30.81
CA ARG A 41 -3.56 -32.87 29.46
C ARG A 41 -3.89 -31.83 28.39
N LEU A 42 -5.03 -31.13 28.50
CA LEU A 42 -5.36 -30.02 27.61
C LEU A 42 -4.31 -28.90 27.71
N THR A 43 -3.98 -28.49 28.94
CA THR A 43 -2.92 -27.51 29.20
C THR A 43 -1.57 -27.95 28.61
N LEU A 44 -1.24 -29.25 28.68
CA LEU A 44 -0.02 -29.78 28.08
C LEU A 44 -0.05 -29.70 26.55
N GLY A 45 -1.18 -30.01 25.93
CA GLY A 45 -1.36 -29.87 24.48
C GLY A 45 -1.20 -28.42 24.02
N GLU A 46 -1.84 -27.46 24.69
CA GLU A 46 -1.70 -26.03 24.41
C GLU A 46 -0.27 -25.52 24.59
N LYS A 47 0.43 -26.06 25.60
CA LYS A 47 1.86 -25.76 25.79
C LYS A 47 2.67 -26.20 24.58
N TYR A 48 2.44 -27.40 24.06
CA TYR A 48 3.15 -27.87 22.87
C TYR A 48 2.85 -27.05 21.62
N LEU A 49 1.59 -26.58 21.44
CA LEU A 49 1.26 -25.62 20.38
C LEU A 49 2.07 -24.34 20.50
N THR A 50 2.19 -23.79 21.71
CA THR A 50 2.96 -22.55 21.98
C THR A 50 4.46 -22.74 21.73
N GLU A 51 4.97 -23.94 22.02
CA GLU A 51 6.37 -24.33 21.74
C GLU A 51 6.60 -24.75 20.28
N LEU A 52 5.57 -24.72 19.43
CA LEU A 52 5.57 -25.17 18.03
C LEU A 52 5.95 -26.67 17.87
N ASP A 53 5.81 -27.47 18.92
CA ASP A 53 6.04 -28.93 18.91
C ASP A 53 4.75 -29.65 18.52
N TYR A 54 4.38 -29.49 17.25
CA TYR A 54 3.08 -29.89 16.73
C TYR A 54 2.85 -31.41 16.78
N GLU A 55 3.89 -32.23 16.58
CA GLU A 55 3.78 -33.68 16.66
C GLU A 55 3.37 -34.14 18.07
N LYS A 56 3.96 -33.55 19.12
CA LYS A 56 3.56 -33.85 20.50
C LYS A 56 2.18 -33.28 20.83
N ALA A 57 1.84 -32.11 20.31
CA ALA A 57 0.49 -31.56 20.44
C ALA A 57 -0.55 -32.52 19.84
N ILE A 58 -0.35 -32.98 18.59
CA ILE A 58 -1.22 -33.95 17.90
C ILE A 58 -1.36 -35.23 18.72
N ALA A 59 -0.25 -35.82 19.18
CA ALA A 59 -0.29 -37.06 19.96
C ALA A 59 -1.06 -36.87 21.28
N THR A 60 -0.87 -35.73 21.94
CA THR A 60 -1.55 -35.39 23.20
C THR A 60 -3.05 -35.23 23.00
N PHE A 61 -3.48 -34.45 22.02
CA PHE A 61 -4.91 -34.22 21.73
C PHE A 61 -5.61 -35.50 21.24
N LYS A 62 -4.97 -36.31 20.40
CA LYS A 62 -5.51 -37.63 20.01
C LYS A 62 -5.72 -38.54 21.22
N GLY A 63 -4.77 -38.58 22.15
CA GLY A 63 -4.92 -39.37 23.38
C GLY A 63 -6.06 -38.88 24.28
N ILE A 64 -6.43 -37.61 24.23
CA ILE A 64 -7.64 -37.09 24.91
C ILE A 64 -8.90 -37.58 24.18
N ILE A 65 -8.93 -37.46 22.85
CA ILE A 65 -10.08 -37.84 22.00
C ILE A 65 -10.37 -39.34 22.06
N GLU A 66 -9.35 -40.21 22.19
CA GLU A 66 -9.55 -41.65 22.37
C GLU A 66 -10.38 -42.00 23.61
N VAL A 67 -10.25 -41.21 24.67
CA VAL A 67 -10.99 -41.38 25.93
C VAL A 67 -12.29 -40.57 25.93
N GLU A 68 -12.28 -39.40 25.31
CA GLU A 68 -13.39 -38.45 25.24
C GLU A 68 -13.66 -38.03 23.79
N PRO A 69 -14.35 -38.87 22.98
CA PRO A 69 -14.50 -38.63 21.54
C PRO A 69 -15.30 -37.38 21.14
N LYS A 70 -15.90 -36.69 22.12
CA LYS A 70 -16.70 -35.46 21.96
C LYS A 70 -16.04 -34.22 22.59
N ASN A 71 -14.76 -34.28 22.98
CA ASN A 71 -14.04 -33.17 23.59
C ASN A 71 -13.68 -32.11 22.53
N LYS A 72 -14.42 -30.99 22.48
CA LYS A 72 -14.27 -29.96 21.44
C LYS A 72 -12.92 -29.25 21.53
N GLU A 73 -12.47 -28.94 22.74
CA GLU A 73 -11.20 -28.26 23.00
C GLU A 73 -10.02 -29.06 22.47
N ALA A 74 -10.04 -30.39 22.64
CA ALA A 74 -9.03 -31.27 22.06
C ALA A 74 -9.05 -31.28 20.52
N TYR A 75 -10.24 -31.21 19.89
CA TYR A 75 -10.32 -31.08 18.44
C TYR A 75 -9.84 -29.71 17.93
N PHE A 76 -10.11 -28.61 18.64
CA PHE A 76 -9.56 -27.29 18.31
C PHE A 76 -8.03 -27.30 18.37
N GLY A 77 -7.46 -27.85 19.46
CA GLY A 77 -6.02 -28.01 19.60
C GLY A 77 -5.41 -28.91 18.51
N LEU A 78 -6.11 -30.01 18.17
CA LEU A 78 -5.69 -30.92 17.10
C LEU A 78 -5.71 -30.23 15.73
N ALA A 79 -6.73 -29.43 15.43
CA ALA A 79 -6.85 -28.69 14.18
C ALA A 79 -5.69 -27.67 14.02
N ARG A 80 -5.45 -26.86 15.06
CA ARG A 80 -4.32 -25.91 15.11
C ARG A 80 -2.97 -26.61 14.96
N ALA A 81 -2.78 -27.77 15.59
CA ALA A 81 -1.54 -28.54 15.46
C ALA A 81 -1.36 -29.08 14.02
N TYR A 82 -2.45 -29.51 13.38
CA TYR A 82 -2.42 -29.94 11.99
C TYR A 82 -2.14 -28.80 11.01
N GLU A 83 -2.70 -27.60 11.24
CA GLU A 83 -2.33 -26.40 10.50
C GLU A 83 -0.85 -26.06 10.65
N GLY A 84 -0.30 -26.18 11.87
CA GLY A 84 1.12 -25.94 12.15
C GLY A 84 2.09 -26.81 11.33
N ILE A 85 1.66 -28.02 10.93
CA ILE A 85 2.42 -28.90 10.03
C ILE A 85 1.91 -28.89 8.58
N ASN A 86 1.08 -27.90 8.21
CA ASN A 86 0.46 -27.74 6.89
C ASN A 86 -0.38 -28.94 6.43
N ASN A 87 -0.91 -29.73 7.36
CA ASN A 87 -1.74 -30.88 7.06
C ASN A 87 -3.24 -30.51 7.10
N TYR A 88 -3.65 -29.72 6.12
CA TYR A 88 -4.94 -29.05 6.11
C TYR A 88 -6.15 -29.98 6.00
N ASP A 89 -6.01 -31.16 5.39
CA ASP A 89 -7.10 -32.13 5.30
C ASP A 89 -7.53 -32.63 6.69
N TYR A 90 -6.55 -32.89 7.58
CA TYR A 90 -6.84 -33.32 8.95
C TYR A 90 -7.26 -32.14 9.86
N ALA A 91 -6.79 -30.92 9.58
CA ALA A 91 -7.28 -29.72 10.25
C ALA A 91 -8.77 -29.49 9.93
N GLU A 92 -9.13 -29.50 8.65
CA GLU A 92 -10.51 -29.41 8.16
C GLU A 92 -11.41 -30.49 8.79
N ALA A 93 -10.95 -31.76 8.79
CA ALA A 93 -11.70 -32.85 9.39
C ALA A 93 -11.90 -32.66 10.91
N SER A 94 -10.93 -32.06 11.60
CA SER A 94 -11.01 -31.78 13.03
C SER A 94 -12.02 -30.66 13.32
N TYR A 95 -12.03 -29.56 12.56
CA TYR A 95 -13.04 -28.50 12.70
C TYR A 95 -14.45 -28.99 12.39
N LYS A 96 -14.64 -29.74 11.29
CA LYS A 96 -15.93 -30.36 10.98
C LYS A 96 -16.41 -31.28 12.09
N LYS A 97 -15.47 -31.95 12.78
CA LYS A 97 -15.84 -32.81 13.90
C LYS A 97 -16.39 -32.04 15.10
N ILE A 98 -15.91 -30.82 15.34
CA ILE A 98 -16.44 -29.92 16.36
C ILE A 98 -17.88 -29.53 16.01
N ILE A 99 -18.14 -29.16 14.77
CA ILE A 99 -19.47 -28.82 14.26
C ILE A 99 -20.44 -30.01 14.36
N ASP A 100 -19.99 -31.23 14.05
CA ASP A 100 -20.78 -32.46 14.26
C ASP A 100 -21.15 -32.71 15.74
N ILE A 101 -20.29 -32.27 16.67
CA ILE A 101 -20.51 -32.42 18.12
C ILE A 101 -21.47 -31.36 18.62
N ASP A 102 -21.33 -30.13 18.13
CA ASP A 102 -22.10 -28.96 18.52
C ASP A 102 -22.28 -28.01 17.33
N GLU A 103 -23.46 -28.08 16.71
CA GLU A 103 -23.80 -27.30 15.51
C GLU A 103 -23.88 -25.79 15.77
N LEU A 104 -23.91 -25.36 17.04
CA LEU A 104 -23.94 -23.95 17.44
C LEU A 104 -22.56 -23.40 17.84
N GLU A 105 -21.49 -24.19 17.73
CA GLU A 105 -20.13 -23.75 18.03
C GLU A 105 -19.61 -22.80 16.95
N THR A 106 -19.72 -21.49 17.19
CA THR A 106 -19.41 -20.44 16.21
C THR A 106 -17.92 -20.37 15.89
N GLU A 107 -17.05 -20.60 16.89
CA GLU A 107 -15.59 -20.55 16.72
C GLU A 107 -15.11 -21.57 15.68
N ALA A 108 -15.72 -22.77 15.65
CA ALA A 108 -15.36 -23.81 14.68
C ALA A 108 -15.69 -23.42 13.23
N TYR A 109 -16.80 -22.68 13.02
CA TYR A 109 -17.14 -22.17 11.69
C TYR A 109 -16.19 -21.04 11.26
N SER A 110 -15.87 -20.11 12.15
CA SER A 110 -14.92 -19.02 11.86
C SER A 110 -13.55 -19.58 11.48
N GLU A 111 -12.98 -20.47 12.28
CA GLU A 111 -11.67 -21.06 12.02
C GLU A 111 -11.64 -21.89 10.71
N LEU A 112 -12.69 -22.68 10.45
CA LEU A 112 -12.79 -23.44 9.20
C LEU A 112 -12.94 -22.53 7.97
N ALA A 113 -13.71 -21.45 8.09
CA ALA A 113 -13.84 -20.47 7.01
C ALA A 113 -12.50 -19.77 6.73
N GLU A 114 -11.75 -19.38 7.75
CA GLU A 114 -10.40 -18.80 7.60
C GLU A 114 -9.41 -19.78 6.96
N LEU A 115 -9.48 -21.06 7.34
CA LEU A 115 -8.70 -22.11 6.68
C LEU A 115 -9.05 -22.20 5.19
N TYR A 116 -10.33 -22.19 4.84
CA TYR A 116 -10.75 -22.21 3.43
C TYR A 116 -10.31 -20.97 2.66
N ILE A 117 -10.41 -19.77 3.24
CA ILE A 117 -9.95 -18.52 2.63
C ILE A 117 -8.44 -18.59 2.36
N ARG A 118 -7.64 -19.05 3.33
CA ARG A 118 -6.18 -19.21 3.18
C ARG A 118 -5.80 -20.21 2.08
N LEU A 119 -6.65 -21.19 1.83
CA LEU A 119 -6.48 -22.21 0.78
C LEU A 119 -7.13 -21.80 -0.55
N GLU A 120 -7.61 -20.56 -0.68
CA GLU A 120 -8.30 -20.03 -1.87
C GLU A 120 -9.58 -20.81 -2.24
N LYS A 121 -10.15 -21.56 -1.29
CA LYS A 121 -11.43 -22.28 -1.40
C LYS A 121 -12.61 -21.35 -1.07
N LEU A 122 -12.71 -20.25 -1.81
CA LEU A 122 -13.60 -19.14 -1.49
C LEU A 122 -15.09 -19.53 -1.50
N ASP A 123 -15.49 -20.39 -2.45
CA ASP A 123 -16.87 -20.90 -2.59
C ASP A 123 -17.28 -21.82 -1.43
N GLU A 124 -16.34 -22.63 -0.92
CA GLU A 124 -16.53 -23.45 0.29
C GLU A 124 -16.72 -22.57 1.53
N ALA A 125 -15.86 -21.57 1.70
CA ALA A 125 -15.96 -20.61 2.81
C ALA A 125 -17.28 -19.82 2.78
N GLU A 126 -17.70 -19.31 1.62
CA GLU A 126 -18.98 -18.60 1.49
C GLU A 126 -20.16 -19.49 1.88
N ARG A 127 -20.23 -20.71 1.35
CA ARG A 127 -21.31 -21.66 1.66
C ARG A 127 -21.35 -21.98 3.15
N LEU A 128 -20.20 -22.25 3.75
CA LEU A 128 -20.08 -22.54 5.18
C LEU A 128 -20.58 -21.36 6.02
N LEU A 129 -20.09 -20.15 5.76
CA LEU A 129 -20.46 -18.95 6.49
C LEU A 129 -21.96 -18.60 6.32
N LYS A 130 -22.51 -18.80 5.13
CA LYS A 130 -23.95 -18.61 4.86
C LYS A 130 -24.82 -19.52 5.71
N GLU A 131 -24.47 -20.80 5.77
CA GLU A 131 -25.20 -21.79 6.55
C GLU A 131 -25.06 -21.50 8.04
N ALA A 132 -23.83 -21.25 8.51
CA ALA A 132 -23.51 -20.97 9.89
C ALA A 132 -24.22 -19.71 10.41
N ALA A 133 -24.13 -18.59 9.68
CA ALA A 133 -24.77 -17.32 10.04
C ALA A 133 -26.29 -17.44 10.19
N LYS A 134 -26.93 -18.29 9.37
CA LYS A 134 -28.37 -18.57 9.44
C LYS A 134 -28.71 -19.48 10.64
N LEU A 135 -27.89 -20.49 10.89
CA LEU A 135 -28.14 -21.50 11.92
C LEU A 135 -27.92 -20.94 13.34
N THR A 136 -26.81 -20.25 13.57
CA THR A 136 -26.41 -19.77 14.90
C THR A 136 -27.03 -18.41 15.24
N ASN A 137 -27.45 -17.65 14.21
CA ASN A 137 -27.87 -16.25 14.32
C ASN A 137 -26.79 -15.34 14.94
N ASP A 138 -25.53 -15.78 14.93
CA ASP A 138 -24.38 -15.04 15.45
C ASP A 138 -24.04 -13.82 14.58
N ASN A 139 -23.60 -12.73 15.20
CA ASN A 139 -23.33 -11.48 14.47
C ASN A 139 -21.97 -11.49 13.78
N GLU A 140 -20.96 -12.13 14.37
CA GLU A 140 -19.62 -12.21 13.80
C GLU A 140 -19.63 -13.08 12.53
N LEU A 141 -20.30 -14.23 12.56
CA LEU A 141 -20.48 -15.07 11.37
C LEU A 141 -21.29 -14.38 10.27
N LYS A 142 -22.27 -13.54 10.61
CA LYS A 142 -22.99 -12.72 9.62
C LYS A 142 -22.08 -11.67 8.98
N GLU A 143 -21.20 -11.05 9.76
CA GLU A 143 -20.23 -10.07 9.27
C GLU A 143 -19.18 -10.74 8.37
N LEU A 144 -18.66 -11.91 8.77
CA LEU A 144 -17.79 -12.74 7.94
C LEU A 144 -18.49 -13.18 6.66
N TYR A 145 -19.76 -13.59 6.71
CA TYR A 145 -20.52 -13.89 5.51
C TYR A 145 -20.70 -12.66 4.60
N LEU A 146 -20.93 -11.47 5.15
CA LEU A 146 -21.05 -10.25 4.37
C LEU A 146 -19.73 -9.89 3.67
N LEU A 147 -18.58 -10.17 4.30
CA LEU A 147 -17.25 -10.03 3.69
C LEU A 147 -17.08 -10.94 2.47
N THR A 148 -17.82 -12.04 2.32
CA THR A 148 -17.74 -12.89 1.12
C THR A 148 -18.45 -12.29 -0.10
N GLN A 149 -19.20 -11.19 0.09
CA GLN A 149 -19.98 -10.52 -0.95
C GLN A 149 -19.60 -9.04 -1.09
N PRO A 150 -18.43 -8.74 -1.68
CA PRO A 150 -18.05 -7.37 -1.98
C PRO A 150 -19.10 -6.64 -2.81
N SER A 151 -19.24 -5.35 -2.55
CA SER A 151 -20.25 -4.54 -3.23
C SER A 151 -19.84 -4.23 -4.66
N LYS A 152 -20.76 -4.42 -5.61
CA LYS A 152 -20.54 -4.00 -7.00
C LYS A 152 -20.17 -2.51 -7.05
N PRO A 153 -19.15 -2.11 -7.85
CA PRO A 153 -18.84 -0.71 -8.05
C PRO A 153 -20.06 0.08 -8.55
N ALA A 154 -20.29 1.26 -7.99
CA ALA A 154 -21.28 2.21 -8.49
C ALA A 154 -20.60 3.27 -9.35
N PHE A 155 -21.23 3.63 -10.48
CA PHE A 155 -20.79 4.74 -11.33
C PHE A 155 -21.45 6.05 -10.87
N SER A 156 -20.68 7.12 -10.68
CA SER A 156 -21.22 8.42 -10.29
C SER A 156 -22.07 9.09 -11.37
N VAL A 157 -21.76 8.82 -12.64
CA VAL A 157 -22.47 9.33 -13.81
C VAL A 157 -23.22 8.18 -14.48
N LYS A 158 -24.42 8.45 -15.01
CA LYS A 158 -25.19 7.41 -15.71
C LYS A 158 -24.60 7.13 -17.09
N PRO A 159 -24.61 5.88 -17.57
CA PRO A 159 -24.29 5.56 -18.96
C PRO A 159 -25.14 6.38 -19.93
N GLY A 160 -24.55 6.86 -21.04
CA GLY A 160 -25.25 7.71 -21.99
C GLY A 160 -24.35 8.49 -22.94
N VAL A 161 -24.97 9.37 -23.72
CA VAL A 161 -24.30 10.28 -24.66
C VAL A 161 -24.17 11.65 -24.01
N TYR A 162 -22.98 12.25 -24.08
CA TYR A 162 -22.68 13.55 -23.51
C TYR A 162 -21.90 14.40 -24.50
N ASN A 163 -22.22 15.69 -24.55
CA ASN A 163 -21.50 16.69 -25.37
C ASN A 163 -20.47 17.48 -24.56
N GLU A 164 -20.27 17.10 -23.30
CA GLU A 164 -19.28 17.68 -22.39
C GLU A 164 -18.51 16.54 -21.69
N ARG A 165 -17.27 16.82 -21.29
CA ARG A 165 -16.41 15.83 -20.65
C ARG A 165 -17.01 15.38 -19.32
N GLN A 166 -17.07 14.06 -19.14
CA GLN A 166 -17.49 13.44 -17.89
C GLN A 166 -16.27 12.90 -17.13
N ALA A 167 -16.24 13.14 -15.82
CA ALA A 167 -15.33 12.49 -14.89
C ALA A 167 -16.11 11.41 -14.12
N ILE A 168 -15.82 10.15 -14.41
CA ILE A 168 -16.52 9.01 -13.84
C ILE A 168 -15.83 8.59 -12.55
N GLU A 169 -16.55 8.66 -11.45
CA GLU A 169 -16.11 8.10 -10.18
C GLU A 169 -16.68 6.70 -10.00
N LEU A 170 -15.82 5.78 -9.55
CA LEU A 170 -16.20 4.43 -9.16
C LEU A 170 -16.21 4.36 -7.64
N VAL A 171 -17.34 3.95 -7.06
CA VAL A 171 -17.52 3.91 -5.60
C VAL A 171 -17.64 2.46 -5.14
N ALA A 172 -16.79 2.09 -4.17
CA ALA A 172 -16.90 0.86 -3.39
C ALA A 172 -17.55 1.18 -2.04
N ASN A 173 -18.18 0.19 -1.40
CA ASN A 173 -18.92 0.42 -0.15
C ASN A 173 -18.05 0.26 1.10
N ARG A 174 -16.87 -0.36 0.97
CA ARG A 174 -15.96 -0.63 2.08
C ARG A 174 -14.55 -0.15 1.76
N GLU A 175 -13.83 0.29 2.79
CA GLU A 175 -12.46 0.79 2.65
C GLU A 175 -11.45 -0.28 2.21
N ASP A 176 -11.72 -1.55 2.50
CA ASP A 176 -10.84 -2.68 2.14
C ASP A 176 -11.11 -3.23 0.73
N GLU A 177 -12.09 -2.68 0.01
CA GLU A 177 -12.42 -3.05 -1.37
C GLU A 177 -11.62 -2.22 -2.38
N ARG A 178 -10.90 -2.90 -3.27
CA ARG A 178 -10.21 -2.28 -4.41
C ARG A 178 -11.02 -2.48 -5.67
N ILE A 179 -11.17 -1.43 -6.48
CA ILE A 179 -11.88 -1.49 -7.75
C ILE A 179 -10.89 -1.69 -8.89
N TYR A 180 -11.13 -2.71 -9.70
CA TYR A 180 -10.37 -3.01 -10.92
C TYR A 180 -11.27 -2.74 -12.13
N TYR A 181 -10.72 -2.12 -13.18
CA TYR A 181 -11.51 -1.72 -14.34
C TYR A 181 -10.76 -1.72 -15.68
N THR A 182 -11.53 -1.80 -16.75
CA THR A 182 -11.11 -1.63 -18.15
C THR A 182 -11.96 -0.54 -18.81
N LEU A 183 -11.48 0.05 -19.90
CA LEU A 183 -12.16 1.16 -20.62
C LEU A 183 -12.61 0.78 -22.03
N ASP A 184 -12.17 -0.38 -22.53
CA ASP A 184 -12.40 -0.89 -23.88
C ASP A 184 -13.45 -2.00 -23.94
N GLY A 185 -14.11 -2.29 -22.81
CA GLY A 185 -15.09 -3.37 -22.69
C GLY A 185 -14.49 -4.77 -22.48
N SER A 186 -13.17 -4.91 -22.37
CA SER A 186 -12.55 -6.18 -21.99
C SER A 186 -12.89 -6.58 -20.54
N GLN A 187 -12.83 -7.87 -20.21
CA GLN A 187 -13.12 -8.30 -18.84
C GLN A 187 -11.99 -7.87 -17.90
N PRO A 188 -12.28 -7.14 -16.81
CA PRO A 188 -11.27 -6.78 -15.83
C PRO A 188 -10.81 -8.00 -15.03
N ASP A 189 -9.55 -7.97 -14.65
CA ASP A 189 -8.88 -8.91 -13.77
C ASP A 189 -7.96 -8.16 -12.77
N GLU A 190 -7.18 -8.90 -11.98
CA GLU A 190 -6.29 -8.33 -10.97
C GLU A 190 -5.06 -7.59 -11.53
N TYR A 191 -4.83 -7.69 -12.84
CA TYR A 191 -3.77 -6.97 -13.56
C TYR A 191 -4.31 -5.75 -14.32
N SER A 192 -5.63 -5.56 -14.30
CA SER A 192 -6.29 -4.41 -14.91
C SER A 192 -6.07 -3.12 -14.10
N ASN A 193 -6.56 -1.99 -14.62
CA ASN A 193 -6.36 -0.70 -13.95
C ASN A 193 -7.02 -0.71 -12.57
N VAL A 194 -6.29 -0.23 -11.56
CA VAL A 194 -6.84 0.01 -10.23
C VAL A 194 -7.39 1.43 -10.18
N TYR A 195 -8.63 1.58 -9.73
CA TYR A 195 -9.25 2.89 -9.58
C TYR A 195 -8.60 3.66 -8.41
N THR A 196 -7.98 4.79 -8.72
CA THR A 196 -7.35 5.68 -7.74
C THR A 196 -7.80 7.14 -7.88
N GLU A 197 -8.40 7.50 -9.01
CA GLU A 197 -8.86 8.85 -9.32
C GLU A 197 -10.02 8.80 -10.35
N PRO A 198 -10.84 9.86 -10.46
CA PRO A 198 -11.91 9.92 -11.44
C PRO A 198 -11.43 9.71 -12.88
N ILE A 199 -12.16 8.91 -13.64
CA ILE A 199 -11.86 8.58 -15.03
C ILE A 199 -12.42 9.67 -15.94
N ILE A 200 -11.56 10.52 -16.48
CA ILE A 200 -11.95 11.50 -17.49
C ILE A 200 -12.09 10.80 -18.85
N LEU A 201 -13.27 10.87 -19.45
CA LEU A 201 -13.57 10.22 -20.73
C LEU A 201 -13.05 11.03 -21.92
N ARG A 202 -12.43 10.32 -22.88
CA ARG A 202 -12.03 10.87 -24.17
C ARG A 202 -13.21 10.92 -25.12
N ASN A 203 -13.10 11.70 -26.20
CA ASN A 203 -14.11 11.72 -27.25
C ASN A 203 -14.35 10.32 -27.83
N GLY A 204 -15.61 10.02 -28.17
CA GLY A 204 -16.05 8.72 -28.67
C GLY A 204 -16.57 7.75 -27.60
N ILE A 205 -16.67 6.49 -27.99
CA ILE A 205 -17.28 5.42 -27.17
C ILE A 205 -16.26 4.86 -26.20
N THR A 206 -16.59 4.87 -24.91
CA THR A 206 -15.87 4.19 -23.84
C THR A 206 -16.80 3.18 -23.17
N GLN A 207 -16.36 1.92 -23.06
CA GLN A 207 -17.08 0.89 -22.32
C GLN A 207 -16.31 0.52 -21.06
N ILE A 208 -16.78 1.03 -19.91
CA ILE A 208 -16.16 0.73 -18.62
C ILE A 208 -16.73 -0.58 -18.09
N LYS A 209 -15.84 -1.54 -17.79
CA LYS A 209 -16.19 -2.72 -16.97
C LYS A 209 -15.40 -2.67 -15.68
N ALA A 210 -16.06 -2.93 -14.56
CA ALA A 210 -15.43 -2.84 -13.25
C ALA A 210 -15.95 -3.89 -12.27
N TYR A 211 -15.10 -4.29 -11.32
CA TYR A 211 -15.49 -5.11 -10.16
C TYR A 211 -14.68 -4.68 -8.93
N THR A 212 -15.18 -4.98 -7.74
CA THR A 212 -14.40 -4.85 -6.49
C THR A 212 -13.78 -6.18 -6.09
N LYS A 213 -12.56 -6.15 -5.56
CA LYS A 213 -11.95 -7.27 -4.82
C LYS A 213 -11.60 -6.79 -3.41
N ASN A 214 -11.97 -7.54 -2.38
CA ASN A 214 -11.63 -7.19 -1.01
C ASN A 214 -10.29 -7.81 -0.55
N SER A 215 -9.86 -7.43 0.64
CA SER A 215 -8.62 -7.91 1.28
C SER A 215 -8.54 -9.43 1.47
N ARG A 216 -9.70 -10.13 1.47
CA ARG A 216 -9.83 -11.59 1.65
C ARG A 216 -9.90 -12.36 0.31
N GLY A 217 -9.78 -11.66 -0.82
CA GLY A 217 -9.74 -12.26 -2.15
C GLY A 217 -11.10 -12.45 -2.83
N TYR A 218 -12.21 -12.17 -2.14
CA TYR A 218 -13.54 -12.20 -2.74
C TYR A 218 -13.72 -11.09 -3.75
N SER A 219 -14.49 -11.35 -4.80
CA SER A 219 -14.77 -10.41 -5.89
C SER A 219 -16.27 -10.21 -6.06
N SER A 220 -16.69 -8.98 -6.37
CA SER A 220 -18.07 -8.73 -6.80
C SER A 220 -18.30 -9.25 -8.23
N GLU A 221 -19.56 -9.31 -8.65
CA GLU A 221 -19.85 -9.38 -10.08
C GLU A 221 -19.32 -8.14 -10.82
N VAL A 222 -19.00 -8.33 -12.11
CA VAL A 222 -18.59 -7.25 -13.00
C VAL A 222 -19.81 -6.40 -13.38
N VAL A 223 -19.68 -5.09 -13.21
CA VAL A 223 -20.63 -4.10 -13.74
C VAL A 223 -20.11 -3.54 -15.07
N THR A 224 -21.02 -3.09 -15.93
CA THR A 224 -20.68 -2.51 -17.24
C THR A 224 -21.44 -1.21 -17.44
N ALA A 225 -20.76 -0.20 -17.96
CA ALA A 225 -21.31 1.09 -18.34
C ALA A 225 -20.74 1.52 -19.69
N GLU A 226 -21.59 2.04 -20.57
CA GLU A 226 -21.19 2.55 -21.87
C GLU A 226 -21.46 4.05 -21.95
N TYR A 227 -20.44 4.80 -22.33
CA TYR A 227 -20.49 6.24 -22.50
C TYR A 227 -20.07 6.60 -23.91
N ASN A 228 -20.73 7.58 -24.50
CA ASN A 228 -20.31 8.18 -25.75
C ASN A 228 -20.10 9.67 -25.53
N MET A 229 -18.85 10.11 -25.53
CA MET A 229 -18.55 11.53 -25.60
C MET A 229 -18.69 11.95 -27.06
N ASP A 230 -19.60 12.88 -27.32
CA ASP A 230 -19.89 13.46 -28.64
C ASP A 230 -19.59 14.95 -28.58
N ILE A 231 -18.30 15.25 -28.42
CA ILE A 231 -17.82 16.60 -28.19
C ILE A 231 -17.40 17.21 -29.50
N GLU A 232 -17.87 18.43 -29.75
CA GLU A 232 -17.54 19.17 -30.97
C GLU A 232 -16.04 19.47 -31.04
N LEU A 233 -15.53 19.39 -32.27
CA LEU A 233 -14.15 19.72 -32.59
C LEU A 233 -13.99 21.25 -32.58
N GLU A 234 -13.19 21.75 -31.65
CA GLU A 234 -12.98 23.19 -31.44
C GLU A 234 -11.51 23.55 -31.64
N GLU A 235 -11.24 24.62 -32.38
CA GLU A 235 -9.87 25.14 -32.57
C GLU A 235 -9.32 25.64 -31.22
N VAL A 236 -8.11 25.20 -30.91
CA VAL A 236 -7.38 25.61 -29.71
C VAL A 236 -6.46 26.77 -30.05
N VAL A 237 -6.72 27.91 -29.43
CA VAL A 237 -5.86 29.09 -29.50
C VAL A 237 -4.92 29.13 -28.30
N PHE A 238 -3.62 29.07 -28.57
CA PHE A 238 -2.57 29.19 -27.56
C PHE A 238 -2.25 30.67 -27.31
N LEU A 239 -2.00 31.00 -26.05
CA LEU A 239 -1.49 32.29 -25.61
C LEU A 239 0.02 32.38 -25.76
N ASP A 240 0.70 31.24 -25.64
CA ASP A 240 2.14 31.10 -25.73
C ASP A 240 2.53 30.34 -27.01
N ASP A 241 3.20 31.04 -27.94
CA ASP A 241 3.64 30.47 -29.21
C ASP A 241 4.64 29.32 -29.01
N TYR A 242 5.43 29.32 -27.93
CA TYR A 242 6.40 28.26 -27.68
C TYR A 242 5.71 26.97 -27.22
N ILE A 243 4.69 27.07 -26.34
CA ILE A 243 3.85 25.91 -25.99
C ILE A 243 3.19 25.35 -27.24
N ARG A 244 2.66 26.22 -28.11
CA ARG A 244 2.06 25.80 -29.38
C ARG A 244 3.07 25.05 -30.27
N ASP A 245 4.28 25.58 -30.41
CA ASP A 245 5.33 24.98 -31.24
C ASP A 245 5.71 23.60 -30.73
N MET A 246 5.83 23.44 -29.41
CA MET A 246 6.10 22.14 -28.78
C MET A 246 4.94 21.15 -28.97
N VAL A 247 3.69 21.62 -28.95
CA VAL A 247 2.53 20.78 -29.30
C VAL A 247 2.58 20.35 -30.77
N CYS A 248 2.90 21.27 -31.69
CA CYS A 248 3.09 20.93 -33.10
C CYS A 248 4.17 19.87 -33.27
N GLU A 249 5.32 20.02 -32.61
CA GLU A 249 6.43 19.06 -32.66
C GLU A 249 6.01 17.68 -32.15
N GLU A 250 5.39 17.60 -30.97
CA GLU A 250 4.93 16.35 -30.35
C GLU A 250 3.90 15.62 -31.23
N LEU A 251 3.06 16.37 -31.96
CA LEU A 251 2.08 15.80 -32.88
C LEU A 251 2.61 15.54 -34.30
N GLY A 252 3.85 15.95 -34.60
CA GLY A 252 4.41 15.89 -35.96
C GLY A 252 3.69 16.82 -36.95
N LEU A 253 3.14 17.93 -36.46
CA LEU A 253 2.42 18.94 -37.25
C LEU A 253 3.36 20.08 -37.65
N SER A 254 3.05 20.71 -38.78
CA SER A 254 3.70 21.96 -39.17
C SER A 254 3.13 23.14 -38.38
N TYR A 255 3.90 24.23 -38.29
CA TYR A 255 3.45 25.47 -37.66
C TYR A 255 2.14 26.03 -38.24
N TYR A 256 1.73 25.70 -39.46
CA TYR A 256 0.49 26.25 -40.05
C TYR A 256 -0.74 25.38 -39.83
N ASN A 257 -0.59 24.22 -39.18
CA ASN A 257 -1.72 23.38 -38.85
C ASN A 257 -2.60 24.03 -37.77
N THR A 258 -3.91 23.97 -37.98
CA THR A 258 -4.90 24.22 -36.92
C THR A 258 -4.84 23.07 -35.92
N ILE A 259 -4.76 23.39 -34.63
CA ILE A 259 -4.77 22.42 -33.54
C ILE A 259 -6.17 22.43 -32.93
N TYR A 260 -6.74 21.25 -32.72
CA TYR A 260 -8.06 21.10 -32.11
C TYR A 260 -7.97 20.53 -30.70
N ASN A 261 -9.08 20.60 -29.95
CA ASN A 261 -9.19 20.05 -28.61
C ASN A 261 -8.79 18.55 -28.55
N GLU A 262 -9.21 17.73 -29.53
CA GLU A 262 -8.80 16.33 -29.61
C GLU A 262 -7.28 16.14 -29.78
N ASP A 263 -6.60 17.04 -30.47
CA ASP A 263 -5.15 16.99 -30.66
C ASP A 263 -4.43 17.24 -29.34
N VAL A 264 -4.84 18.27 -28.59
CA VAL A 264 -4.26 18.60 -27.28
C VAL A 264 -4.55 17.52 -26.25
N GLU A 265 -5.72 16.87 -26.30
CA GLU A 265 -6.07 15.77 -25.40
C GLU A 265 -5.15 14.55 -25.58
N ARG A 266 -4.48 14.38 -26.73
CA ARG A 266 -3.50 13.31 -26.96
C ARG A 266 -2.16 13.57 -26.30
N ILE A 267 -1.87 14.82 -25.91
CA ILE A 267 -0.63 15.19 -25.23
C ILE A 267 -0.71 14.77 -23.77
N THR A 268 0.04 13.72 -23.42
CA THR A 268 0.17 13.24 -22.04
C THR A 268 1.53 13.56 -21.42
N SER A 269 2.50 13.95 -22.24
CA SER A 269 3.82 14.42 -21.83
C SER A 269 4.17 15.66 -22.64
N LEU A 270 4.76 16.66 -21.98
CA LEU A 270 5.22 17.88 -22.63
C LEU A 270 6.58 18.28 -22.06
N THR A 271 7.50 18.64 -22.94
CA THR A 271 8.85 19.10 -22.58
C THR A 271 9.07 20.49 -23.16
N LEU A 272 9.37 21.45 -22.29
CA LEU A 272 9.52 22.87 -22.60
C LEU A 272 10.91 23.32 -22.14
N VAL A 273 11.87 23.40 -23.06
CA VAL A 273 13.27 23.64 -22.71
C VAL A 273 13.79 24.88 -23.40
N GLY A 274 14.26 25.84 -22.61
CA GLY A 274 14.74 27.12 -23.12
C GLY A 274 16.14 27.04 -23.71
N ASN A 275 17.05 27.88 -23.20
CA ASN A 275 18.44 27.86 -23.63
C ASN A 275 19.09 26.52 -23.23
N ASN A 276 19.40 25.69 -24.22
CA ASN A 276 20.02 24.39 -24.02
C ASN A 276 21.53 24.49 -23.88
N LEU A 277 22.08 23.59 -23.05
CA LEU A 277 23.52 23.33 -22.90
C LEU A 277 23.92 22.21 -23.87
N ILE A 278 24.73 22.52 -24.89
CA ILE A 278 25.23 21.52 -25.86
C ILE A 278 26.74 21.32 -25.62
N ASN A 279 27.18 20.06 -25.47
CA ASN A 279 28.58 19.69 -25.60
C ASN A 279 28.93 19.57 -27.10
N SER A 280 29.98 20.27 -27.55
CA SER A 280 30.36 20.30 -28.96
C SER A 280 31.00 19.01 -29.50
N TYR A 281 31.29 18.01 -28.65
CA TYR A 281 31.98 16.79 -29.05
C TYR A 281 31.11 15.53 -29.16
N TYR A 282 29.94 15.51 -28.53
CA TYR A 282 28.94 14.45 -28.69
C TYR A 282 27.57 15.13 -28.59
N GLN A 283 26.70 14.92 -29.58
CA GLN A 283 25.31 15.40 -29.57
C GLN A 283 24.51 14.65 -28.48
N GLU A 284 24.77 14.95 -27.22
CA GLU A 284 23.99 14.46 -26.10
C GLU A 284 23.30 15.65 -25.45
N SER A 285 21.99 15.72 -25.69
CA SER A 285 21.03 16.64 -25.08
C SER A 285 21.08 16.52 -23.55
N VAL A 286 20.65 17.56 -22.83
CA VAL A 286 20.49 17.49 -21.38
C VAL A 286 19.49 16.37 -21.05
N TYR A 287 19.98 15.27 -20.49
CA TYR A 287 19.14 14.15 -20.03
C TYR A 287 18.67 14.44 -18.60
N PHE A 288 17.37 14.64 -18.43
CA PHE A 288 16.74 14.71 -17.12
C PHE A 288 16.36 13.28 -16.72
N SER A 289 17.13 12.67 -15.82
CA SER A 289 16.76 11.39 -15.19
C SER A 289 17.04 11.44 -13.69
N GLU A 290 16.49 10.49 -12.95
CA GLU A 290 16.62 10.37 -11.48
C GLU A 290 18.08 10.24 -11.00
N ASP A 291 19.03 9.84 -11.86
CA ASP A 291 20.37 9.37 -11.43
C ASP A 291 21.59 10.08 -12.04
N THR A 292 21.45 11.06 -12.95
CA THR A 292 22.62 11.66 -13.60
C THR A 292 22.49 13.15 -13.92
N TYR A 293 23.53 13.91 -13.55
CA TYR A 293 23.90 15.16 -14.20
C TYR A 293 25.41 15.41 -14.05
N SER A 294 26.09 15.93 -15.09
CA SER A 294 27.48 16.39 -14.99
C SER A 294 27.69 17.62 -15.87
N ILE A 295 28.41 18.65 -15.38
CA ILE A 295 28.90 19.80 -16.17
C ILE A 295 30.44 19.88 -16.18
N ASN A 296 31.06 19.79 -17.36
CA ASN A 296 32.25 20.55 -17.76
C ASN A 296 32.17 20.93 -19.27
N ASP A 297 32.51 22.19 -19.60
CA ASP A 297 32.62 22.82 -20.93
C ASP A 297 31.36 22.85 -21.85
N TYR A 298 30.58 23.94 -21.82
CA TYR A 298 29.32 24.11 -22.57
C TYR A 298 29.25 25.31 -23.51
N GLN A 299 28.46 25.17 -24.58
CA GLN A 299 27.96 26.25 -25.45
C GLN A 299 26.42 26.33 -25.33
N TYR A 300 25.86 27.55 -25.41
CA TYR A 300 24.42 27.80 -25.31
C TYR A 300 23.76 27.87 -26.70
N GLN A 301 22.65 27.16 -26.90
CA GLN A 301 21.75 27.36 -28.04
C GLN A 301 20.35 27.72 -27.54
N ASN A 302 19.80 28.83 -28.06
CA ASN A 302 18.46 29.27 -27.70
C ASN A 302 17.39 28.43 -28.41
N SER A 303 16.52 27.77 -27.62
CA SER A 303 15.45 26.90 -28.13
C SER A 303 14.03 27.46 -27.92
N GLY A 304 13.88 28.66 -27.33
CA GLY A 304 12.58 29.30 -27.08
C GLY A 304 12.46 29.90 -25.68
N TYR A 305 11.47 30.77 -25.47
CA TYR A 305 11.17 31.41 -24.18
C TYR A 305 9.67 31.27 -23.86
N LEU A 306 9.36 30.77 -22.66
CA LEU A 306 8.00 30.77 -22.13
C LEU A 306 7.64 32.16 -21.61
N SER A 307 6.49 32.64 -22.05
CA SER A 307 5.85 33.87 -21.57
C SER A 307 4.80 33.60 -20.50
N THR A 308 4.13 32.45 -20.55
CA THR A 308 3.12 32.05 -19.55
C THR A 308 2.84 30.55 -19.57
N LEU A 309 2.39 30.00 -18.44
CA LEU A 309 1.84 28.65 -18.33
C LEU A 309 0.30 28.60 -18.40
N ALA A 310 -0.36 29.70 -18.74
CA ALA A 310 -1.83 29.76 -18.78
C ALA A 310 -2.45 28.71 -19.72
N ASP A 311 -1.76 28.36 -20.80
CA ASP A 311 -2.22 27.33 -21.75
C ASP A 311 -2.26 25.92 -21.16
N LEU A 312 -1.58 25.67 -20.02
CA LEU A 312 -1.59 24.35 -19.37
C LEU A 312 -3.00 23.88 -18.98
N GLU A 313 -3.96 24.79 -18.80
CA GLU A 313 -5.36 24.43 -18.53
C GLU A 313 -6.02 23.62 -19.66
N LYS A 314 -5.47 23.69 -20.88
CA LYS A 314 -5.96 22.97 -22.06
C LYS A 314 -5.58 21.48 -22.03
N PHE A 315 -4.54 21.12 -21.26
CA PHE A 315 -3.96 19.77 -21.24
C PHE A 315 -4.53 18.93 -20.10
N ILE A 316 -5.84 18.65 -20.16
CA ILE A 316 -6.56 17.93 -19.10
C ILE A 316 -6.12 16.47 -18.88
N PHE A 317 -5.29 15.94 -19.79
CA PHE A 317 -4.70 14.59 -19.74
C PHE A 317 -3.18 14.59 -19.52
N LEU A 318 -2.56 15.74 -19.23
CA LEU A 318 -1.12 15.84 -19.00
C LEU A 318 -0.72 15.08 -17.73
N LYS A 319 0.20 14.14 -17.88
CA LYS A 319 0.77 13.31 -16.79
C LYS A 319 2.22 13.64 -16.50
N GLN A 320 2.97 14.07 -17.51
CA GLN A 320 4.37 14.44 -17.38
C GLN A 320 4.61 15.83 -17.94
N LEU A 321 5.35 16.64 -17.18
CA LEU A 321 5.74 17.99 -17.60
C LEU A 321 7.18 18.23 -17.19
N ASN A 322 8.02 18.51 -18.18
CA ASN A 322 9.40 18.90 -17.98
C ASN A 322 9.58 20.34 -18.46
N ILE A 323 9.97 21.24 -17.57
CA ILE A 323 10.34 22.62 -17.91
C ILE A 323 11.75 22.86 -17.42
N ALA A 324 12.63 23.34 -18.29
CA ALA A 324 14.00 23.64 -17.90
C ALA A 324 14.58 24.84 -18.63
N PHE A 325 15.53 25.51 -17.97
CA PHE A 325 16.27 26.65 -18.52
C PHE A 325 15.36 27.80 -18.98
N GLN A 326 14.24 28.02 -18.26
CA GLN A 326 13.33 29.14 -18.43
C GLN A 326 13.57 30.13 -17.29
N GLU A 327 14.35 31.18 -17.54
CA GLU A 327 14.74 32.16 -16.53
C GLU A 327 13.50 32.81 -15.89
N ASP A 328 13.47 32.88 -14.55
CA ASP A 328 12.40 33.48 -13.74
C ASP A 328 10.98 32.97 -14.06
N LEU A 329 10.82 31.65 -14.24
CA LEU A 329 9.53 31.04 -14.59
C LEU A 329 8.43 31.30 -13.55
N ASP A 330 7.35 31.93 -13.99
CA ASP A 330 6.10 32.06 -13.23
C ASP A 330 5.28 30.76 -13.32
N LEU A 331 5.03 30.13 -12.17
CA LEU A 331 4.26 28.89 -12.06
C LEU A 331 2.73 29.10 -12.10
N THR A 332 2.24 30.32 -12.33
CA THR A 332 0.81 30.62 -12.46
C THR A 332 0.20 29.82 -13.62
N GLY A 333 -0.82 29.00 -13.31
CA GLY A 333 -1.47 28.10 -14.28
C GLY A 333 -1.06 26.63 -14.13
N LEU A 334 0.09 26.35 -13.51
CA LEU A 334 0.55 24.97 -13.27
C LEU A 334 -0.44 24.16 -12.44
N ASP A 335 -1.15 24.81 -11.51
CA ASP A 335 -2.11 24.14 -10.63
C ASP A 335 -3.35 23.59 -11.37
N LYS A 336 -3.52 23.88 -12.66
CA LYS A 336 -4.58 23.32 -13.51
C LYS A 336 -4.29 21.88 -13.93
N CYS A 337 -3.03 21.46 -13.96
CA CYS A 337 -2.61 20.11 -14.33
C CYS A 337 -2.82 19.10 -13.18
N LYS A 338 -4.07 18.91 -12.73
CA LYS A 338 -4.39 18.09 -11.53
C LYS A 338 -3.95 16.63 -11.61
N ARG A 339 -3.73 16.12 -12.83
CA ARG A 339 -3.37 14.73 -13.11
C ARG A 339 -1.88 14.53 -13.34
N LEU A 340 -1.08 15.56 -13.11
CA LEU A 340 0.35 15.48 -13.26
C LEU A 340 0.92 14.47 -12.25
N GLU A 341 1.60 13.45 -12.76
CA GLU A 341 2.25 12.39 -12.01
C GLU A 341 3.76 12.65 -11.90
N GLU A 342 4.34 13.27 -12.92
CA GLU A 342 5.77 13.60 -13.00
C GLU A 342 5.98 15.06 -13.37
N LEU A 343 6.72 15.79 -12.54
CA LEU A 343 7.04 17.20 -12.75
C LEU A 343 8.54 17.43 -12.57
N SER A 344 9.17 17.98 -13.60
CA SER A 344 10.54 18.49 -13.54
C SER A 344 10.57 19.98 -13.86
N LEU A 345 11.14 20.78 -12.97
CA LEU A 345 11.28 22.24 -13.09
C LEU A 345 12.73 22.65 -12.83
N ILE A 346 13.67 22.06 -13.55
CA ILE A 346 15.11 22.27 -13.30
C ILE A 346 15.60 23.59 -13.87
N ASN A 347 16.32 24.36 -13.05
CA ASN A 347 17.00 25.58 -13.49
C ASN A 347 16.08 26.59 -14.17
N ASN A 348 15.04 27.02 -13.45
CA ASN A 348 14.05 27.97 -13.94
C ASN A 348 13.95 29.25 -13.07
N GLY A 349 14.92 29.50 -12.18
CA GLY A 349 14.90 30.68 -11.29
C GLY A 349 13.72 30.70 -10.30
N ILE A 350 13.13 29.55 -10.00
CA ILE A 350 11.92 29.47 -9.17
C ILE A 350 12.25 29.80 -7.71
N THR A 351 11.39 30.58 -7.06
CA THR A 351 11.46 30.85 -5.61
C THR A 351 10.17 30.50 -4.88
N ASP A 352 9.03 30.59 -5.56
CA ASP A 352 7.70 30.28 -5.02
C ASP A 352 7.12 29.03 -5.66
N ILE A 353 6.95 27.98 -4.86
CA ILE A 353 6.41 26.69 -5.29
C ILE A 353 4.99 26.42 -4.81
N ARG A 354 4.26 27.43 -4.29
CA ARG A 354 2.88 27.26 -3.82
C ARG A 354 1.94 26.59 -4.82
N PRO A 355 2.03 26.82 -6.15
CA PRO A 355 1.21 26.12 -7.12
C PRO A 355 1.39 24.59 -7.11
N ILE A 356 2.60 24.09 -6.81
CA ILE A 356 2.93 22.65 -6.81
C ILE A 356 2.16 21.91 -5.71
N GLY A 357 1.93 22.55 -4.55
CA GLY A 357 1.20 21.95 -3.43
C GLY A 357 -0.24 21.51 -3.76
N ARG A 358 -0.79 21.96 -4.88
CA ARG A 358 -2.13 21.62 -5.38
C ARG A 358 -2.16 20.41 -6.32
N LEU A 359 -1.00 19.81 -6.64
CA LEU A 359 -0.84 18.70 -7.58
C LEU A 359 -0.77 17.35 -6.82
N LYS A 360 -1.90 16.93 -6.25
CA LYS A 360 -1.96 15.78 -5.33
C LYS A 360 -1.69 14.42 -5.97
N SER A 361 -1.73 14.33 -7.31
CA SER A 361 -1.41 13.11 -8.06
C SER A 361 0.09 12.94 -8.33
N LEU A 362 0.95 13.89 -7.93
CA LEU A 362 2.39 13.80 -8.14
C LEU A 362 2.99 12.58 -7.43
N LYS A 363 3.79 11.83 -8.19
CA LYS A 363 4.62 10.71 -7.75
C LYS A 363 6.10 11.08 -7.82
N LYS A 364 6.49 11.87 -8.82
CA LYS A 364 7.88 12.32 -9.00
C LYS A 364 7.93 13.83 -9.13
N LEU A 365 8.79 14.45 -8.34
CA LEU A 365 9.01 15.88 -8.36
C LEU A 365 10.50 16.18 -8.37
N CYS A 366 10.96 16.92 -9.37
CA CYS A 366 12.29 17.51 -9.40
C CYS A 366 12.18 19.03 -9.56
N ILE A 367 12.70 19.79 -8.59
CA ILE A 367 12.74 21.26 -8.59
C ILE A 367 14.17 21.76 -8.35
N ALA A 368 15.14 20.99 -8.82
CA ALA A 368 16.54 21.24 -8.60
C ALA A 368 17.05 22.52 -9.29
N TRP A 369 18.13 23.08 -8.75
CA TRP A 369 18.86 24.21 -9.35
C TRP A 369 17.99 25.46 -9.46
N ASN A 370 17.24 25.76 -8.42
CA ASN A 370 16.43 26.97 -8.31
C ASN A 370 16.89 27.78 -7.09
N ASP A 371 16.14 28.81 -6.71
CA ASP A 371 16.44 29.65 -5.54
C ASP A 371 15.45 29.41 -4.38
N ILE A 372 14.96 28.18 -4.25
CA ILE A 372 13.94 27.78 -3.29
C ILE A 372 14.53 27.69 -1.87
N ARG A 373 13.79 28.21 -0.89
CA ARG A 373 14.14 28.15 0.54
C ARG A 373 13.10 27.42 1.38
N ASP A 374 11.83 27.62 1.03
CA ASP A 374 10.68 27.09 1.76
C ASP A 374 9.97 26.04 0.91
N ILE A 375 9.95 24.80 1.40
CA ILE A 375 9.27 23.67 0.77
C ILE A 375 7.99 23.25 1.51
N SER A 376 7.49 24.05 2.46
CA SER A 376 6.26 23.77 3.21
C SER A 376 5.03 23.58 2.32
N ALA A 377 5.03 24.18 1.13
CA ALA A 377 3.99 23.99 0.11
C ALA A 377 3.86 22.54 -0.37
N LEU A 378 4.90 21.70 -0.22
CA LEU A 378 4.87 20.27 -0.57
C LEU A 378 4.08 19.42 0.45
N SER A 379 3.59 20.02 1.54
CA SER A 379 2.80 19.31 2.55
C SER A 379 1.56 18.64 1.94
N GLY A 380 1.33 17.38 2.35
CA GLY A 380 0.22 16.56 1.86
C GLY A 380 0.40 16.09 0.41
N LEU A 381 1.62 16.00 -0.13
CA LEU A 381 1.94 15.26 -1.36
C LEU A 381 2.37 13.82 -1.01
N GLU A 382 1.51 13.09 -0.30
CA GLU A 382 1.79 11.77 0.30
C GLU A 382 1.98 10.64 -0.75
N SER A 383 1.68 10.92 -2.01
CA SER A 383 1.87 10.00 -3.13
C SER A 383 3.29 10.04 -3.72
N LEU A 384 4.14 10.99 -3.30
CA LEU A 384 5.50 11.11 -3.80
C LEU A 384 6.33 9.86 -3.47
N THR A 385 6.95 9.31 -4.50
CA THR A 385 7.95 8.23 -4.42
C THR A 385 9.36 8.75 -4.75
N SER A 386 9.47 9.86 -5.48
CA SER A 386 10.76 10.48 -5.81
C SER A 386 10.71 12.00 -5.63
N LEU A 387 11.66 12.53 -4.85
CA LEU A 387 11.80 13.96 -4.58
C LEU A 387 13.24 14.43 -4.78
N GLY A 388 13.44 15.27 -5.79
CA GLY A 388 14.68 15.96 -6.10
C GLY A 388 14.59 17.47 -5.82
N ILE A 389 15.33 17.94 -4.84
CA ILE A 389 15.37 19.36 -4.41
C ILE A 389 16.80 19.92 -4.32
N TRP A 390 17.78 19.25 -4.94
CA TRP A 390 19.19 19.62 -4.85
C TRP A 390 19.52 20.95 -5.53
N GLY A 391 20.63 21.58 -5.12
CA GLY A 391 21.07 22.87 -5.68
C GLY A 391 20.05 23.98 -5.43
N ASN A 392 19.59 24.10 -4.18
CA ASN A 392 18.66 25.13 -3.73
C ASN A 392 19.26 25.80 -2.47
N ARG A 393 18.42 26.47 -1.66
CA ARG A 393 18.83 27.12 -0.40
C ARG A 393 17.92 26.67 0.76
N ILE A 394 17.58 25.38 0.76
CA ILE A 394 16.64 24.76 1.71
C ILE A 394 17.40 24.35 2.96
N SER A 395 16.84 24.67 4.14
CA SER A 395 17.39 24.24 5.43
C SER A 395 16.43 23.40 6.27
N ASP A 396 15.12 23.53 6.04
CA ASP A 396 14.06 22.79 6.73
C ASP A 396 13.42 21.78 5.78
N ILE A 397 13.64 20.48 6.06
CA ILE A 397 13.03 19.35 5.35
C ILE A 397 11.94 18.65 6.16
N SER A 398 11.38 19.29 7.19
CA SER A 398 10.35 18.70 8.06
C SER A 398 9.13 18.15 7.30
N VAL A 399 8.78 18.76 6.16
CA VAL A 399 7.68 18.33 5.28
C VAL A 399 7.83 16.90 4.76
N VAL A 400 9.05 16.38 4.70
CA VAL A 400 9.35 15.03 4.22
C VAL A 400 8.92 13.94 5.21
N ALA A 401 8.72 14.27 6.49
CA ALA A 401 8.39 13.28 7.52
C ALA A 401 7.11 12.47 7.23
N ASP A 402 6.15 13.06 6.51
CA ASP A 402 4.87 12.44 6.17
C ASP A 402 4.88 11.73 4.80
N MET A 403 5.98 11.83 4.03
CA MET A 403 6.10 11.22 2.71
C MET A 403 6.54 9.75 2.81
N THR A 404 5.79 8.91 3.51
CA THR A 404 6.22 7.54 3.88
C THR A 404 6.42 6.59 2.69
N LYS A 405 5.95 6.96 1.51
CA LYS A 405 6.16 6.22 0.24
C LYS A 405 7.44 6.61 -0.51
N LEU A 406 8.21 7.56 0.03
CA LEU A 406 9.39 8.08 -0.64
C LEU A 406 10.48 7.00 -0.74
N GLU A 407 10.89 6.73 -1.97
CA GLU A 407 11.90 5.75 -2.37
C GLU A 407 13.24 6.43 -2.69
N TYR A 408 13.17 7.62 -3.27
CA TYR A 408 14.32 8.45 -3.64
C TYR A 408 14.18 9.86 -3.04
N LEU A 409 15.25 10.33 -2.39
CA LEU A 409 15.36 11.69 -1.88
C LEU A 409 16.74 12.26 -2.17
N ASP A 410 16.78 13.37 -2.91
CA ASP A 410 18.01 14.14 -3.13
C ASP A 410 17.81 15.60 -2.71
N PHE A 411 18.51 16.01 -1.65
CA PHE A 411 18.60 17.39 -1.18
C PHE A 411 20.05 17.89 -1.13
N SER A 412 20.91 17.33 -1.98
CA SER A 412 22.32 17.73 -2.05
C SER A 412 22.48 19.22 -2.40
N ASP A 413 23.61 19.84 -2.06
CA ASP A 413 23.88 21.27 -2.33
C ASP A 413 22.74 22.17 -1.80
N ASN A 414 22.57 22.16 -0.48
CA ASN A 414 21.57 22.92 0.27
C ASN A 414 22.14 23.31 1.66
N ASP A 415 21.29 23.87 2.52
CA ASP A 415 21.65 24.35 3.86
C ASP A 415 21.06 23.45 4.99
N VAL A 416 20.86 22.15 4.74
CA VAL A 416 20.20 21.23 5.69
C VAL A 416 21.14 20.81 6.82
N GLU A 417 20.67 20.93 8.05
CA GLU A 417 21.38 20.48 9.27
C GLU A 417 20.69 19.28 9.95
N ASP A 418 19.35 19.31 10.05
CA ASP A 418 18.55 18.30 10.74
C ASP A 418 17.91 17.33 9.75
N ILE A 419 18.32 16.05 9.82
CA ILE A 419 17.73 14.96 9.05
C ILE A 419 16.81 14.07 9.88
N SER A 420 16.44 14.47 11.11
CA SER A 420 15.46 13.73 11.93
C SER A 420 14.10 13.47 11.23
N PRO A 421 13.62 14.29 10.27
CA PRO A 421 12.40 14.00 9.52
C PRO A 421 12.42 12.67 8.75
N ILE A 422 13.60 12.20 8.30
CA ILE A 422 13.65 10.99 7.44
C ILE A 422 13.53 9.68 8.23
N LYS A 423 13.63 9.71 9.56
CA LYS A 423 13.82 8.50 10.41
C LYS A 423 12.78 7.38 10.24
N ASN A 424 11.59 7.71 9.70
CA ASN A 424 10.47 6.80 9.53
C ASN A 424 10.18 6.46 8.05
N LEU A 425 11.02 6.91 7.10
CA LEU A 425 10.85 6.63 5.68
C LEU A 425 11.33 5.21 5.34
N SER A 426 10.53 4.20 5.70
CA SER A 426 10.91 2.79 5.56
C SER A 426 11.15 2.37 4.11
N GLU A 427 10.51 3.03 3.14
CA GLU A 427 10.63 2.74 1.71
C GLU A 427 11.87 3.37 1.05
N LEU A 428 12.58 4.26 1.76
CA LEU A 428 13.69 5.00 1.19
C LEU A 428 14.84 4.05 0.81
N ASN A 429 15.17 4.02 -0.48
CA ASN A 429 16.18 3.17 -1.07
C ASN A 429 17.43 3.96 -1.51
N SER A 430 17.26 5.26 -1.82
CA SER A 430 18.32 6.13 -2.31
C SER A 430 18.24 7.49 -1.63
N LEU A 431 19.31 7.86 -0.91
CA LEU A 431 19.41 9.12 -0.18
C LEU A 431 20.67 9.87 -0.59
N TRP A 432 20.48 11.07 -1.14
CA TRP A 432 21.54 11.95 -1.59
C TRP A 432 21.46 13.26 -0.81
N MET A 433 22.53 13.56 -0.09
CA MET A 433 22.60 14.70 0.82
C MET A 433 23.99 15.32 0.86
N TYR A 434 24.78 15.19 -0.21
CA TYR A 434 26.13 15.76 -0.22
C TYR A 434 26.08 17.30 -0.20
N ASP A 435 27.17 17.94 0.21
CA ASP A 435 27.27 19.42 0.29
C ASP A 435 26.12 20.04 1.12
N ASN A 436 26.06 19.65 2.39
CA ASN A 436 25.11 20.15 3.38
C ASN A 436 25.82 20.35 4.74
N TRP A 437 25.05 20.65 5.80
CA TRP A 437 25.57 20.92 7.14
C TRP A 437 25.19 19.84 8.17
N VAL A 438 24.90 18.62 7.70
CA VAL A 438 24.48 17.50 8.53
C VAL A 438 25.61 17.06 9.48
N ARG A 439 25.28 16.89 10.76
CA ARG A 439 26.22 16.42 11.80
C ARG A 439 25.80 15.10 12.42
N ASP A 440 24.50 14.91 12.64
CA ASP A 440 23.91 13.75 13.27
C ASP A 440 23.24 12.86 12.20
N ILE A 441 23.79 11.66 12.03
CA ILE A 441 23.26 10.64 11.11
C ILE A 441 22.58 9.46 11.82
N THR A 442 22.27 9.59 13.12
CA THR A 442 21.47 8.59 13.84
C THR A 442 20.10 8.28 13.23
N PRO A 443 19.41 9.22 12.54
CA PRO A 443 18.14 8.91 11.85
C PRO A 443 18.23 7.80 10.79
N LEU A 444 19.41 7.52 10.26
CA LEU A 444 19.61 6.49 9.23
C LEU A 444 19.38 5.05 9.74
N LYS A 445 19.44 4.82 11.07
CA LYS A 445 19.41 3.48 11.68
C LYS A 445 18.19 2.63 11.28
N ASN A 446 17.04 3.28 11.06
CA ASN A 446 15.78 2.61 10.80
C ASN A 446 15.46 2.44 9.31
N LEU A 447 16.29 2.98 8.42
CA LEU A 447 16.09 2.94 6.97
C LEU A 447 16.55 1.58 6.41
N LYS A 448 15.75 0.54 6.68
CA LYS A 448 16.14 -0.85 6.42
C LYS A 448 16.29 -1.19 4.92
N ASN A 449 15.64 -0.42 4.05
CA ASN A 449 15.65 -0.60 2.60
C ASN A 449 16.70 0.27 1.88
N LEU A 450 17.46 1.09 2.61
CA LEU A 450 18.47 1.99 2.04
C LEU A 450 19.60 1.19 1.36
N LYS A 451 19.83 1.47 0.08
CA LYS A 451 20.85 0.83 -0.77
C LYS A 451 21.88 1.83 -1.28
N THR A 452 21.50 3.08 -1.46
CA THR A 452 22.37 4.14 -1.95
C THR A 452 22.40 5.29 -0.96
N LEU A 453 23.59 5.70 -0.55
CA LEU A 453 23.79 6.81 0.38
C LEU A 453 24.95 7.70 -0.08
N MET A 454 24.65 8.97 -0.42
CA MET A 454 25.66 9.99 -0.73
C MET A 454 25.64 11.05 0.36
N LEU A 455 26.72 11.16 1.14
CA LEU A 455 26.78 12.08 2.29
C LEU A 455 28.06 12.92 2.33
N ARG A 456 28.82 12.93 1.23
CA ARG A 456 30.07 13.69 1.10
C ARG A 456 29.87 15.15 1.47
N ASN A 457 30.94 15.80 1.95
CA ASN A 457 30.95 17.23 2.25
C ASN A 457 29.88 17.65 3.27
N ASN A 458 29.71 16.84 4.32
CA ASN A 458 28.96 17.19 5.53
C ASN A 458 29.90 17.15 6.75
N PRO A 459 29.67 18.00 7.77
CA PRO A 459 30.46 18.02 9.01
C PRO A 459 30.10 16.88 10.00
N ILE A 460 30.07 15.63 9.52
CA ILE A 460 29.71 14.45 10.32
C ILE A 460 30.90 13.97 11.14
N SER A 461 30.76 13.94 12.46
CA SER A 461 31.83 13.55 13.39
C SER A 461 31.73 12.10 13.88
N ASP A 462 30.51 11.53 13.95
CA ASP A 462 30.28 10.15 14.37
C ASP A 462 29.71 9.33 13.21
N ILE A 463 30.55 8.47 12.66
CA ILE A 463 30.23 7.59 11.53
C ILE A 463 30.00 6.15 11.96
N LYS A 464 30.00 5.86 13.26
CA LYS A 464 29.87 4.49 13.76
C LYS A 464 28.57 3.83 13.31
N ILE A 465 27.49 4.60 13.17
CA ILE A 465 26.20 4.10 12.66
C ILE A 465 26.32 3.50 11.24
N LEU A 466 27.30 3.93 10.45
CA LEU A 466 27.52 3.37 9.11
C LEU A 466 27.96 1.91 9.18
N GLU A 467 28.60 1.45 10.25
CA GLU A 467 28.95 0.02 10.43
C GLU A 467 27.69 -0.87 10.45
N ASP A 468 26.58 -0.38 11.02
CA ASP A 468 25.30 -1.11 11.09
C ASP A 468 24.56 -1.14 9.73
N ILE A 469 24.80 -0.13 8.88
CA ILE A 469 24.06 0.09 7.62
C ILE A 469 24.83 -0.44 6.41
N PHE A 470 26.17 -0.35 6.43
CA PHE A 470 27.07 -0.74 5.35
C PHE A 470 26.81 -2.13 4.77
N PRO A 471 26.50 -3.19 5.56
CA PRO A 471 26.20 -4.52 5.01
C PRO A 471 25.01 -4.58 4.05
N ARG A 472 24.20 -3.51 3.97
CA ARG A 472 23.01 -3.42 3.11
C ARG A 472 23.16 -2.42 1.95
N LEU A 473 24.23 -1.60 1.95
CA LEU A 473 24.45 -0.59 0.92
C LEU A 473 25.12 -1.17 -0.33
N ASN A 474 24.61 -0.81 -1.50
CA ASN A 474 25.21 -1.06 -2.80
C ASN A 474 26.16 0.06 -3.22
N ARG A 475 25.87 1.31 -2.82
CA ARG A 475 26.69 2.48 -3.15
C ARG A 475 26.74 3.44 -1.96
N LEU A 476 27.96 3.85 -1.60
CA LEU A 476 28.24 4.76 -0.50
C LEU A 476 29.32 5.75 -0.92
N ASP A 477 29.05 7.05 -0.77
CA ASP A 477 30.06 8.12 -0.86
C ASP A 477 30.14 8.85 0.49
N VAL A 478 31.29 8.71 1.16
CA VAL A 478 31.62 9.43 2.39
C VAL A 478 32.86 10.30 2.17
N SER A 479 32.81 11.55 2.66
CA SER A 479 34.02 12.38 2.72
C SER A 479 34.78 12.10 4.00
N PRO A 480 36.09 11.82 3.96
CA PRO A 480 36.93 11.89 5.14
C PRO A 480 37.29 13.35 5.41
N TYR A 481 36.48 14.08 6.18
CA TYR A 481 37.02 15.25 6.90
C TYR A 481 37.86 14.74 8.07
N GLU A 482 39.15 14.53 7.81
CA GLU A 482 40.28 14.48 8.75
C GLU A 482 40.03 14.08 10.22
N THR A 483 39.34 12.96 10.48
CA THR A 483 39.50 12.23 11.75
C THR A 483 39.81 10.76 11.52
N GLY A 484 40.96 10.50 10.89
CA GLY A 484 41.80 9.33 11.17
C GLY A 484 41.21 7.91 11.10
N GLY A 485 40.03 7.70 10.53
CA GLY A 485 39.42 6.39 10.35
C GLY A 485 39.53 5.95 8.89
N VAL A 486 40.49 5.08 8.60
CA VAL A 486 40.55 4.37 7.31
C VAL A 486 39.48 3.29 7.34
N PHE A 487 38.49 3.36 6.44
CA PHE A 487 37.66 2.20 6.12
C PHE A 487 38.43 1.32 5.14
N ASN A 488 38.70 0.07 5.55
CA ASN A 488 39.19 -1.01 4.69
C ASN A 488 38.04 -1.95 4.33
#